data_AF-A0A7J7PFS0-F1
#
_entry.id   AF-A0A7J7PFS0-F1
#
_cell.length_a   1.000
_cell.length_b   1.000
_cell.length_c   1.000
_cell.angle_alpha   90.00
_cell.angle_beta   90.00
_cell.angle_gamma   90.00
#
_symmetry.space_group_name_H-M   'P 1'
#
loop_
_entity.id
_entity.type
_entity.pdbx_description
1 polymer ?
#
loop_
_entity_poly.entity_id
_entity_poly.type
_entity_poly.pdbx_seq_one_letter_code
_entity_poly.pdbx_strand_id
1 'polypeptide(L)'
;MRESFYVVELYSGNGSVSRILSRVLGVKAIRLDMDPEAGADISIDLTKWNATTAAEVKRLAGVSAANRKRAVIWASPPCTEYSNLKTSGPRNLPAADACVAVVARIAADLDAAVVLIENPATGLLRERAVIAPYPHSCELDYCQYGYAYRKRTMIWSTRALPASFEPKLCPGLADPDDRRNCPCMYTNPETGKAAHVIDMCQDVSLAQRISVPDQLACLVGRALAELLPPLAHERAAPVTPTQRQREKEHWEVDFVEQVRARDSQAVSCTPHAVAVVVMMLVSVSGVCRLCQCRCCVQCCVAHTCCWPLSASRCCCPLAPAPPPVWPGRDGGRRAVAEGALGGLRPAIMGHRRRARRIPGRVRLFDP
;
A
#
# COMPACT_ATOMS: atom_id res chain seq x y z
N MET A 1 -17.06 7.57 -20.33
CA MET A 1 -16.33 8.17 -19.19
C MET A 1 -17.10 9.40 -18.75
N ARG A 2 -17.10 9.73 -17.45
CA ARG A 2 -17.63 11.00 -16.95
C ARG A 2 -16.75 12.13 -17.43
N GLU A 3 -17.35 13.23 -17.83
CA GLU A 3 -16.65 14.45 -18.26
C GLU A 3 -16.61 15.49 -17.14
N SER A 4 -17.40 15.32 -16.08
CA SER A 4 -17.54 16.29 -14.97
C SER A 4 -16.27 16.59 -14.22
N PHE A 5 -15.31 15.67 -14.16
CA PHE A 5 -14.02 15.90 -13.55
C PHE A 5 -12.96 14.97 -14.13
N TYR A 6 -11.71 15.30 -13.87
CA TYR A 6 -10.56 14.52 -14.29
C TYR A 6 -9.54 14.47 -13.16
N VAL A 7 -8.71 13.44 -13.17
CA VAL A 7 -7.67 13.22 -12.17
C VAL A 7 -6.31 13.59 -12.77
N VAL A 8 -5.48 14.24 -11.97
CA VAL A 8 -4.08 14.49 -12.28
C VAL A 8 -3.24 13.89 -11.15
N GLU A 9 -2.47 12.84 -11.47
CA GLU A 9 -1.57 12.19 -10.52
C GLU A 9 -0.15 12.73 -10.72
N LEU A 10 0.34 13.46 -9.73
CA LEU A 10 1.68 14.04 -9.68
C LEU A 10 2.62 13.11 -8.90
N TYR A 11 3.86 12.99 -9.35
CA TYR A 11 4.82 12.01 -8.80
C TYR A 11 4.22 10.60 -8.88
N SER A 12 3.65 10.29 -10.05
CA SER A 12 2.76 9.15 -10.22
C SER A 12 3.43 7.78 -10.03
N GLY A 13 4.76 7.69 -10.18
CA GLY A 13 5.46 6.41 -10.21
C GLY A 13 4.75 5.43 -11.13
N ASN A 14 4.36 4.26 -10.62
CA ASN A 14 3.65 3.26 -11.40
C ASN A 14 2.16 3.54 -11.67
N GLY A 15 1.64 4.72 -11.31
CA GLY A 15 0.26 5.12 -11.54
C GLY A 15 -0.77 4.37 -10.69
N SER A 16 -0.38 3.89 -9.50
CA SER A 16 -1.26 3.09 -8.64
C SER A 16 -2.58 3.78 -8.32
N VAL A 17 -2.58 5.11 -8.12
CA VAL A 17 -3.79 5.84 -7.76
C VAL A 17 -4.63 6.15 -9.00
N SER A 18 -4.05 6.70 -10.06
CA SER A 18 -4.80 7.00 -11.29
C SER A 18 -5.44 5.77 -11.91
N ARG A 19 -4.77 4.61 -11.89
CA ARG A 19 -5.33 3.33 -12.37
C ARG A 19 -6.63 2.98 -11.66
N ILE A 20 -6.70 3.18 -10.35
CA ILE A 20 -7.89 2.87 -9.55
C ILE A 20 -8.93 3.98 -9.63
N LEU A 21 -8.52 5.23 -9.47
CA LEU A 21 -9.42 6.38 -9.52
C LEU A 21 -10.12 6.51 -10.87
N SER A 22 -9.41 6.33 -11.99
CA SER A 22 -10.02 6.35 -13.33
C SER A 22 -11.14 5.31 -13.48
N ARG A 23 -10.96 4.10 -12.92
CA ARG A 23 -11.96 3.02 -12.95
C ARG A 23 -13.14 3.30 -12.03
N VAL A 24 -12.87 3.62 -10.76
CA VAL A 24 -13.91 3.84 -9.73
C VAL A 24 -14.77 5.06 -10.05
N LEU A 25 -14.14 6.12 -10.56
CA LEU A 25 -14.83 7.37 -10.89
C LEU A 25 -15.34 7.37 -12.34
N GLY A 26 -14.84 6.47 -13.18
CA GLY A 26 -15.12 6.46 -14.62
C GLY A 26 -14.59 7.70 -15.34
N VAL A 27 -13.50 8.31 -14.85
CA VAL A 27 -12.93 9.58 -15.35
C VAL A 27 -11.58 9.36 -16.02
N LYS A 28 -11.15 10.35 -16.81
CA LYS A 28 -9.80 10.39 -17.33
C LYS A 28 -8.81 10.73 -16.21
N ALA A 29 -7.68 10.04 -16.18
CA ALA A 29 -6.56 10.34 -15.31
C ALA A 29 -5.31 10.62 -16.15
N ILE A 30 -4.52 11.61 -15.72
CA ILE A 30 -3.30 12.08 -16.38
C ILE A 30 -2.18 11.94 -15.37
N ARG A 31 -1.15 11.20 -15.73
CA ARG A 31 -0.01 10.91 -14.89
C ARG A 31 1.18 11.77 -15.28
N LEU A 32 1.82 12.36 -14.27
CA LEU A 32 3.03 13.14 -14.44
C LEU A 32 4.10 12.60 -13.51
N ASP A 33 5.26 12.33 -14.08
CA ASP A 33 6.46 11.91 -13.34
C ASP A 33 7.72 12.38 -14.06
N MET A 34 8.84 12.48 -13.35
CA MET A 34 10.12 12.80 -13.97
C MET A 34 10.80 11.53 -14.51
N ASP A 35 10.50 10.37 -13.94
CA ASP A 35 11.08 9.10 -14.36
C ASP A 35 10.46 8.66 -15.70
N PRO A 36 11.24 8.56 -16.79
CA PRO A 36 10.72 8.10 -18.08
C PRO A 36 10.28 6.63 -18.05
N GLU A 37 10.79 5.82 -17.12
CA GLU A 37 10.44 4.40 -16.98
C GLU A 37 9.13 4.19 -16.21
N ALA A 38 8.67 5.20 -15.48
CA ALA A 38 7.40 5.19 -14.76
C ALA A 38 6.16 5.12 -15.70
N GLY A 39 6.37 5.38 -17.00
CA GLY A 39 5.32 5.32 -18.01
C GLY A 39 4.25 6.39 -17.82
N ALA A 40 4.62 7.57 -17.31
CA ALA A 40 3.73 8.72 -17.17
C ALA A 40 3.24 9.25 -18.54
N ASP A 41 2.07 9.91 -18.55
CA ASP A 41 1.53 10.52 -19.77
C ASP A 41 2.35 11.75 -20.19
N ILE A 42 2.92 12.46 -19.21
CA ILE A 42 3.87 13.56 -19.40
C ILE A 42 5.09 13.31 -18.51
N SER A 43 6.25 13.11 -19.12
CA SER A 43 7.53 13.02 -18.41
C SER A 43 8.11 14.42 -18.18
N ILE A 44 8.14 14.90 -16.92
CA ILE A 44 8.57 16.25 -16.56
C ILE A 44 9.08 16.32 -15.11
N ASP A 45 10.14 17.09 -14.90
CA ASP A 45 10.45 17.63 -13.57
C ASP A 45 9.39 18.66 -13.19
N LEU A 46 8.50 18.28 -12.28
CA LEU A 46 7.37 19.12 -11.87
C LEU A 46 7.80 20.51 -11.37
N THR A 47 9.01 20.69 -10.85
CA THR A 47 9.50 22.01 -10.44
C THR A 47 9.62 22.99 -11.61
N LYS A 48 9.76 22.47 -12.83
CA LYS A 48 9.81 23.21 -14.12
C LYS A 48 8.43 23.41 -14.75
N TRP A 49 7.35 23.14 -14.02
CA TRP A 49 5.97 23.36 -14.49
C TRP A 49 5.76 24.77 -15.05
N ASN A 50 5.10 24.84 -16.21
CA ASN A 50 4.84 26.06 -16.96
C ASN A 50 3.48 26.01 -17.69
N ALA A 51 3.11 27.13 -18.32
CA ALA A 51 1.84 27.28 -19.03
C ALA A 51 1.65 26.27 -20.19
N THR A 52 2.72 25.89 -20.90
CA THR A 52 2.67 24.88 -21.95
C THR A 52 2.29 23.51 -21.39
N THR A 53 2.89 23.13 -20.26
CA THR A 53 2.57 21.86 -19.57
C THR A 53 1.13 21.88 -19.05
N ALA A 54 0.69 23.00 -18.49
CA ALA A 54 -0.69 23.18 -18.06
C ALA A 54 -1.69 23.03 -19.22
N ALA A 55 -1.39 23.64 -20.37
CA ALA A 55 -2.20 23.51 -21.58
C ALA A 55 -2.26 22.05 -22.07
N GLU A 56 -1.14 21.34 -22.02
CA GLU A 56 -1.07 19.93 -22.41
C GLU A 56 -1.88 19.02 -21.47
N VAL A 57 -1.78 19.21 -20.15
CA VAL A 57 -2.62 18.50 -19.18
C VAL A 57 -4.10 18.76 -19.46
N LYS A 58 -4.49 20.02 -19.69
CA LYS A 58 -5.88 20.38 -20.02
C LYS A 58 -6.35 19.74 -21.32
N ARG A 59 -5.48 19.69 -22.35
CA ARG A 59 -5.77 19.04 -23.63
C ARG A 59 -5.96 17.54 -23.47
N LEU A 60 -5.02 16.87 -22.78
CA LEU A 60 -5.11 15.45 -22.50
C LEU A 60 -6.36 15.15 -21.67
N ALA A 61 -6.67 15.95 -20.65
CA ALA A 61 -7.85 15.78 -19.82
C ALA A 61 -9.19 16.04 -20.55
N GLY A 62 -9.18 16.64 -21.74
CA GLY A 62 -10.41 17.05 -22.40
C GLY A 62 -11.13 18.17 -21.65
N VAL A 63 -10.38 19.14 -21.14
CA VAL A 63 -10.95 20.25 -20.39
C VAL A 63 -11.84 21.09 -21.28
N SER A 64 -13.06 21.31 -20.82
CA SER A 64 -14.09 22.12 -21.44
C SER A 64 -14.60 23.17 -20.46
N ALA A 65 -15.47 24.08 -20.93
CA ALA A 65 -16.13 25.03 -20.04
C ALA A 65 -16.88 24.33 -18.88
N ALA A 66 -17.40 23.12 -19.09
CA ALA A 66 -18.20 22.40 -18.11
C ALA A 66 -17.37 21.83 -16.94
N ASN A 67 -16.11 21.45 -17.17
CA ASN A 67 -15.28 20.74 -16.18
C ASN A 67 -13.98 21.49 -15.79
N ARG A 68 -13.73 22.69 -16.33
CA ARG A 68 -12.50 23.47 -16.11
C ARG A 68 -12.11 23.70 -14.65
N LYS A 69 -13.07 23.73 -13.73
CA LYS A 69 -12.84 23.95 -12.28
C LYS A 69 -12.98 22.67 -11.45
N ARG A 70 -12.76 21.52 -12.08
CA ARG A 70 -13.09 20.21 -11.50
C ARG A 70 -11.92 19.25 -11.56
N ALA A 71 -10.69 19.75 -11.66
CA ALA A 71 -9.51 18.89 -11.53
C ALA A 71 -9.43 18.32 -10.10
N VAL A 72 -9.12 17.02 -9.99
CA VAL A 72 -8.70 16.39 -8.75
C VAL A 72 -7.22 16.07 -8.87
N ILE A 73 -6.41 16.65 -7.99
CA ILE A 73 -4.98 16.39 -7.96
C ILE A 73 -4.68 15.41 -6.84
N TRP A 74 -3.99 14.32 -7.17
CA TRP A 74 -3.31 13.47 -6.19
C TRP A 74 -1.81 13.65 -6.36
N ALA A 75 -1.07 13.87 -5.27
CA ALA A 75 0.38 14.00 -5.29
C ALA A 75 1.04 13.12 -4.24
N SER A 76 2.05 12.35 -4.65
CA SER A 76 2.90 11.55 -3.72
C SER A 76 4.36 12.02 -3.81
N PRO A 77 4.69 13.24 -3.37
CA PRO A 77 6.03 13.82 -3.53
C PRO A 77 7.10 12.97 -2.84
N PRO A 78 8.36 12.97 -3.36
CA PRO A 78 9.46 12.20 -2.79
C PRO A 78 9.63 12.44 -1.28
N CYS A 79 9.65 11.36 -0.50
CA CYS A 79 9.74 11.44 0.96
C CYS A 79 11.17 11.28 1.51
N THR A 80 12.18 11.07 0.66
CA THR A 80 13.56 10.76 1.08
C THR A 80 14.13 11.80 2.05
N GLU A 81 13.95 13.09 1.75
CA GLU A 81 14.44 14.19 2.59
C GLU A 81 13.60 14.40 3.85
N TYR A 82 12.34 13.97 3.84
CA TYR A 82 11.43 14.02 4.98
C TYR A 82 11.51 12.79 5.88
N SER A 83 12.13 11.71 5.42
CA SER A 83 12.15 10.44 6.15
C SER A 83 13.00 10.56 7.41
N ASN A 84 12.44 10.15 8.55
CA ASN A 84 13.23 9.98 9.78
C ASN A 84 14.28 8.86 9.65
N LEU A 85 14.10 7.95 8.69
CA LEU A 85 15.03 6.84 8.44
C LEU A 85 16.21 7.25 7.55
N LYS A 86 16.26 8.46 7.00
CA LYS A 86 17.44 8.92 6.24
C LYS A 86 18.63 9.09 7.19
N THR A 87 19.56 8.15 7.14
CA THR A 87 20.80 8.07 7.94
C THR A 87 22.05 8.54 7.19
N SER A 88 21.97 8.71 5.87
CA SER A 88 23.09 9.10 5.02
C SER A 88 22.92 10.52 4.46
N GLY A 89 24.00 11.30 4.54
CA GLY A 89 24.10 12.66 3.99
C GLY A 89 23.23 13.71 4.70
N PRO A 90 23.51 15.01 4.48
CA PRO A 90 22.65 16.08 4.95
C PRO A 90 21.28 16.03 4.25
N ARG A 91 20.25 16.58 4.92
CA ARG A 91 18.92 16.75 4.31
C ARG A 91 18.90 17.99 3.44
N ASN A 92 18.27 17.89 2.27
CA ASN A 92 17.94 19.02 1.41
C ASN A 92 16.43 19.30 1.48
N LEU A 93 15.98 19.73 2.67
CA LEU A 93 14.58 20.11 2.88
C LEU A 93 14.11 21.24 1.96
N PRO A 94 14.92 22.26 1.60
CA PRO A 94 14.49 23.27 0.63
C PRO A 94 14.09 22.70 -0.73
N ALA A 95 14.88 21.76 -1.28
CA ALA A 95 14.53 21.11 -2.55
C ALA A 95 13.29 20.21 -2.43
N ALA A 96 13.15 19.50 -1.31
CA ALA A 96 11.95 18.70 -1.04
C ALA A 96 10.70 19.60 -0.91
N ASP A 97 10.81 20.72 -0.20
CA ASP A 97 9.73 21.69 -0.06
C ASP A 97 9.37 22.31 -1.41
N ALA A 98 10.34 22.55 -2.30
CA ALA A 98 10.06 23.01 -3.66
C ALA A 98 9.19 22.02 -4.46
N CYS A 99 9.36 20.71 -4.25
CA CYS A 99 8.51 19.68 -4.85
C CYS A 99 7.07 19.74 -4.31
N VAL A 100 6.89 19.98 -3.01
CA VAL A 100 5.54 20.12 -2.45
C VAL A 100 4.90 21.45 -2.85
N ALA A 101 5.69 22.53 -2.89
CA ALA A 101 5.22 23.88 -3.21
C ALA A 101 4.69 23.96 -4.65
N VAL A 102 5.30 23.25 -5.60
CA VAL A 102 4.84 23.27 -6.98
C VAL A 102 3.45 22.64 -7.16
N VAL A 103 3.03 21.74 -6.27
CA VAL A 103 1.66 21.18 -6.28
C VAL A 103 0.61 22.29 -6.15
N ALA A 104 0.84 23.30 -5.30
CA ALA A 104 -0.08 24.42 -5.13
C ALA A 104 -0.14 25.30 -6.39
N ARG A 105 0.99 25.50 -7.07
CA ARG A 105 1.07 26.22 -8.35
C ARG A 105 0.30 25.48 -9.45
N ILE A 106 0.51 24.17 -9.56
CA ILE A 106 -0.21 23.30 -10.50
C ILE A 106 -1.71 23.34 -10.22
N ALA A 107 -2.11 23.27 -8.94
CA ALA A 107 -3.50 23.35 -8.53
C ALA A 107 -4.17 24.66 -8.95
N ALA A 108 -3.46 25.79 -8.82
CA ALA A 108 -3.96 27.08 -9.29
C ALA A 108 -4.10 27.11 -10.82
N ASP A 109 -3.08 26.68 -11.58
CA ASP A 109 -3.11 26.69 -13.04
C ASP A 109 -4.19 25.78 -13.63
N LEU A 110 -4.54 24.71 -12.91
CA LEU A 110 -5.57 23.74 -13.29
C LEU A 110 -6.95 24.01 -12.67
N ASP A 111 -7.13 25.11 -11.93
CA ASP A 111 -8.36 25.42 -11.18
C ASP A 111 -8.87 24.19 -10.38
N ALA A 112 -7.98 23.55 -9.63
CA ALA A 112 -8.27 22.29 -8.97
C ALA A 112 -9.35 22.41 -7.89
N ALA A 113 -10.32 21.49 -7.93
CA ALA A 113 -11.40 21.42 -6.96
C ALA A 113 -10.98 20.75 -5.65
N VAL A 114 -10.10 19.76 -5.74
CA VAL A 114 -9.53 19.02 -4.61
C VAL A 114 -8.09 18.71 -4.91
N VAL A 115 -7.22 18.92 -3.93
CA VAL A 115 -5.84 18.44 -3.95
C VAL A 115 -5.66 17.51 -2.77
N LEU A 116 -5.01 16.37 -3.00
CA LEU A 116 -4.58 15.43 -1.97
C LEU A 116 -3.07 15.25 -2.06
N ILE A 117 -2.38 15.32 -0.93
CA ILE A 117 -0.96 15.03 -0.81
C ILE A 117 -0.80 13.82 0.10
N GLU A 118 -0.10 12.79 -0.36
CA GLU A 118 0.22 11.61 0.43
C GLU A 118 1.71 11.61 0.80
N ASN A 119 2.00 11.31 2.07
CA ASN A 119 3.37 11.08 2.55
C ASN A 119 3.33 10.28 3.87
N PRO A 120 4.41 9.58 4.25
CA PRO A 120 4.50 8.96 5.58
C PRO A 120 4.17 9.93 6.72
N ALA A 121 3.26 9.56 7.64
CA ALA A 121 2.86 10.44 8.74
C ALA A 121 3.94 10.63 9.80
N THR A 122 4.90 9.68 9.84
CA THR A 122 6.05 9.74 10.74
C THR A 122 7.17 10.62 10.20
N GLY A 123 7.05 11.16 8.99
CA GLY A 123 8.08 12.00 8.37
C GLY A 123 8.00 13.47 8.81
N LEU A 124 9.00 14.24 8.37
CA LEU A 124 9.15 15.66 8.67
C LEU A 124 8.17 16.57 7.90
N LEU A 125 7.51 16.08 6.83
CA LEU A 125 6.63 16.91 5.99
C LEU A 125 5.52 17.59 6.79
N ARG A 126 4.95 16.91 7.78
CA ARG A 126 3.87 17.43 8.64
C ARG A 126 4.27 18.68 9.44
N GLU A 127 5.57 18.89 9.65
CA GLU A 127 6.14 20.00 10.41
C GLU A 127 6.60 21.15 9.49
N ARG A 128 6.49 20.97 8.16
CA ARG A 128 6.93 21.96 7.18
C ARG A 128 5.81 22.96 6.89
N ALA A 129 6.16 24.23 6.75
CA ALA A 129 5.21 25.28 6.36
C ALA A 129 4.59 25.06 4.97
N VAL A 130 5.26 24.30 4.08
CA VAL A 130 4.77 24.03 2.73
C VAL A 130 3.45 23.25 2.69
N ILE A 131 3.08 22.58 3.78
CA ILE A 131 1.81 21.85 3.86
C ILE A 131 0.64 22.73 4.35
N ALA A 132 0.89 23.96 4.80
CA ALA A 132 -0.14 24.87 5.31
C ALA A 132 -1.33 25.11 4.35
N PRO A 133 -1.18 25.12 3.01
CA PRO A 133 -2.31 25.24 2.09
C PRO A 133 -3.30 24.07 2.10
N TYR A 134 -2.99 22.97 2.81
CA TYR A 134 -3.79 21.75 2.88
C TYR A 134 -4.28 21.53 4.33
N PRO A 135 -5.30 22.30 4.78
CA PRO A 135 -5.66 22.41 6.18
C PRO A 135 -6.34 21.16 6.75
N HIS A 136 -6.80 20.24 5.90
CA HIS A 136 -7.40 18.99 6.32
C HIS A 136 -6.38 17.88 6.23
N SER A 137 -6.37 16.97 7.20
CA SER A 137 -5.53 15.78 7.13
C SER A 137 -6.15 14.60 7.85
N CYS A 138 -5.72 13.40 7.46
CA CYS A 138 -6.03 12.17 8.18
C CYS A 138 -4.83 11.23 8.18
N GLU A 139 -4.63 10.52 9.28
CA GLU A 139 -3.66 9.42 9.39
C GLU A 139 -4.32 8.07 9.13
N LEU A 140 -3.59 7.17 8.48
CA LEU A 140 -4.02 5.81 8.20
C LEU A 140 -2.81 4.85 8.12
N ASP A 141 -3.06 3.55 8.20
CA ASP A 141 -2.02 2.53 8.05
C ASP A 141 -2.31 1.62 6.84
N TYR A 142 -1.37 1.51 5.88
CA TYR A 142 -1.58 0.75 4.63
C TYR A 142 -1.96 -0.72 4.84
N CYS A 143 -1.57 -1.35 5.95
CA CYS A 143 -1.98 -2.71 6.25
C CYS A 143 -3.49 -2.87 6.43
N GLN A 144 -4.19 -1.81 6.82
CA GLN A 144 -5.66 -1.81 6.91
C GLN A 144 -6.35 -1.77 5.53
N TYR A 145 -5.57 -1.72 4.45
CA TYR A 145 -6.01 -1.60 3.06
C TYR A 145 -5.41 -2.67 2.14
N GLY A 146 -4.93 -3.78 2.72
CA GLY A 146 -4.51 -4.97 1.96
C GLY A 146 -3.01 -5.10 1.72
N TYR A 147 -2.16 -4.31 2.37
CA TYR A 147 -0.70 -4.50 2.34
C TYR A 147 -0.21 -5.31 3.55
N ALA A 148 0.80 -6.16 3.35
CA ALA A 148 1.33 -7.02 4.43
C ALA A 148 2.23 -6.27 5.44
N TYR A 149 2.55 -5.00 5.16
CA TYR A 149 3.39 -4.16 6.00
C TYR A 149 2.62 -2.96 6.52
N ARG A 150 2.97 -2.51 7.72
CA ARG A 150 2.44 -1.28 8.29
C ARG A 150 3.24 -0.10 7.77
N LYS A 151 2.62 0.71 6.90
CA LYS A 151 3.10 2.05 6.55
C LYS A 151 2.10 3.07 7.07
N ARG A 152 2.50 3.76 8.14
CA ARG A 152 1.74 4.88 8.70
C ARG A 152 1.87 6.06 7.74
N THR A 153 0.77 6.42 7.11
CA THR A 153 0.67 7.45 6.07
C THR A 153 -0.29 8.54 6.51
N MET A 154 0.00 9.77 6.11
CA MET A 154 -0.91 10.91 6.23
C MET A 154 -1.31 11.39 4.85
N ILE A 155 -2.59 11.72 4.70
CA ILE A 155 -3.12 12.39 3.53
C ILE A 155 -3.53 13.80 3.97
N TRP A 156 -2.98 14.82 3.33
CA TRP A 156 -3.42 16.21 3.47
C TRP A 156 -4.31 16.61 2.31
N SER A 157 -5.27 17.50 2.54
CA SER A 157 -6.17 17.97 1.49
C SER A 157 -6.60 19.42 1.64
N THR A 158 -6.91 20.04 0.50
CA THR A 158 -7.57 21.35 0.43
C THR A 158 -9.04 21.31 0.88
N ARG A 159 -9.68 20.13 0.91
CA ARG A 159 -11.06 19.95 1.36
C ARG A 159 -11.16 18.77 2.31
N ALA A 160 -12.01 18.87 3.32
CA ALA A 160 -12.31 17.73 4.19
C ALA A 160 -12.91 16.60 3.35
N LEU A 161 -12.37 15.39 3.50
CA LEU A 161 -13.02 14.20 2.98
C LEU A 161 -14.36 13.98 3.73
N PRO A 162 -15.39 13.48 3.04
CA PRO A 162 -16.70 13.26 3.65
C PRO A 162 -16.62 12.19 4.74
N ALA A 163 -17.57 12.21 5.67
CA ALA A 163 -17.62 11.27 6.79
C ALA A 163 -17.76 9.79 6.35
N SER A 164 -18.18 9.53 5.11
CA SER A 164 -18.19 8.21 4.49
C SER A 164 -16.79 7.62 4.30
N PHE A 165 -15.75 8.45 4.30
CA PHE A 165 -14.36 8.02 4.32
C PHE A 165 -13.83 7.99 5.75
N GLU A 166 -13.76 6.79 6.31
CA GLU A 166 -13.19 6.54 7.63
C GLU A 166 -11.74 6.02 7.50
N PRO A 167 -10.73 6.84 7.83
CA PRO A 167 -9.34 6.42 7.78
C PRO A 167 -9.07 5.38 8.88
N LYS A 168 -8.41 4.27 8.50
CA LYS A 168 -8.17 3.12 9.38
C LYS A 168 -6.74 3.14 9.87
N LEU A 169 -6.59 3.13 11.19
CA LEU A 169 -5.32 2.93 11.86
C LEU A 169 -5.18 1.46 12.25
N CYS A 170 -3.96 0.95 12.12
CA CYS A 170 -3.61 -0.36 12.62
C CYS A 170 -3.65 -0.31 14.16
N PRO A 171 -4.46 -1.16 14.83
CA PRO A 171 -4.47 -1.24 16.29
C PRO A 171 -3.13 -1.75 16.84
N GLY A 172 -2.29 -2.37 15.99
CA GLY A 172 -0.97 -2.85 16.36
C GLY A 172 -1.06 -4.03 17.30
N LEU A 173 -0.11 -4.12 18.24
CA LEU A 173 -0.14 -5.04 19.37
C LEU A 173 -0.78 -4.35 20.58
N ALA A 174 -1.98 -3.79 20.43
CA ALA A 174 -2.66 -3.07 21.53
C ALA A 174 -2.84 -3.95 22.78
N ASP A 175 -2.84 -5.27 22.61
CA ASP A 175 -2.75 -6.28 23.66
C ASP A 175 -1.52 -7.18 23.38
N PRO A 176 -0.54 -7.29 24.29
CA PRO A 176 0.59 -8.21 24.14
C PRO A 176 0.20 -9.68 24.02
N ASP A 177 -0.96 -10.07 24.54
CA ASP A 177 -1.48 -11.44 24.54
C ASP A 177 -2.40 -11.72 23.33
N ASP A 178 -2.91 -10.68 22.66
CA ASP A 178 -3.72 -10.86 21.44
C ASP A 178 -2.88 -10.75 20.16
N ARG A 179 -2.37 -11.90 19.73
CA ARG A 179 -1.58 -12.06 18.49
C ARG A 179 -2.37 -11.79 17.20
N ARG A 180 -3.63 -11.32 17.26
CA ARG A 180 -4.55 -11.16 16.10
C ARG A 180 -5.00 -9.74 15.81
N ASN A 181 -4.48 -8.71 16.49
CA ASN A 181 -5.09 -7.38 16.39
C ASN A 181 -5.00 -6.72 14.99
N CYS A 182 -4.08 -7.12 14.13
CA CYS A 182 -4.06 -6.71 12.73
C CYS A 182 -4.09 -7.95 11.83
N PRO A 183 -5.02 -8.03 10.85
CA PRO A 183 -5.15 -9.19 9.98
C PRO A 183 -3.92 -9.41 9.08
N CYS A 184 -3.03 -8.43 8.97
CA CYS A 184 -1.79 -8.51 8.19
C CYS A 184 -0.56 -8.84 9.04
N MET A 185 -0.72 -9.14 10.33
CA MET A 185 0.38 -9.66 11.14
C MET A 185 0.56 -11.16 10.92
N TYR A 186 1.81 -11.60 10.89
CA TYR A 186 2.20 -13.01 10.92
C TYR A 186 2.99 -13.30 12.18
N THR A 187 3.08 -14.58 12.54
CA THR A 187 3.99 -15.00 13.62
C THR A 187 5.38 -15.16 13.02
N ASN A 188 6.31 -14.30 13.42
CA ASN A 188 7.70 -14.40 12.98
C ASN A 188 8.30 -15.73 13.47
N PRO A 189 8.84 -16.58 12.58
CA PRO A 189 9.29 -17.93 12.94
C PRO A 189 10.53 -17.94 13.83
N GLU A 190 11.37 -16.90 13.77
CA GLU A 190 12.60 -16.79 14.57
C GLU A 190 12.31 -16.35 16.00
N THR A 191 11.34 -15.46 16.17
CA THR A 191 11.05 -14.81 17.46
C THR A 191 9.77 -15.31 18.13
N GLY A 192 8.89 -15.99 17.40
CA GLY A 192 7.57 -16.44 17.84
C GLY A 192 6.58 -15.30 18.12
N LYS A 193 6.93 -14.05 17.80
CA LYS A 193 6.12 -12.85 18.07
C LYS A 193 5.30 -12.45 16.84
N ALA A 194 4.12 -11.88 17.09
CA ALA A 194 3.33 -11.26 16.05
C ALA A 194 4.06 -10.02 15.51
N ALA A 195 4.22 -9.94 14.19
CA ALA A 195 4.92 -8.87 13.50
C ALA A 195 4.26 -8.58 12.15
N HIS A 196 4.43 -7.35 11.65
CA HIS A 196 4.22 -7.07 10.23
C HIS A 196 5.46 -7.50 9.44
N VAL A 197 5.36 -7.60 8.11
CA VAL A 197 6.53 -7.80 7.25
C VAL A 197 7.61 -6.78 7.61
N ILE A 198 8.78 -7.28 7.99
CA ILE A 198 9.83 -6.51 8.68
C ILE A 198 10.76 -5.88 7.64
N ASP A 199 11.11 -6.61 6.59
CA ASP A 199 12.01 -6.14 5.56
C ASP A 199 11.26 -5.89 4.25
N MET A 200 10.73 -4.67 4.11
CA MET A 200 10.09 -4.24 2.85
C MET A 200 11.06 -4.31 1.65
N CYS A 201 12.38 -4.31 1.84
CA CYS A 201 13.34 -4.39 0.74
C CYS A 201 13.51 -5.80 0.20
N GLN A 202 13.34 -6.82 1.04
CA GLN A 202 13.46 -8.23 0.66
C GLN A 202 12.10 -8.86 0.34
N ASP A 203 11.09 -8.52 1.14
CA ASP A 203 9.80 -9.22 1.13
C ASP A 203 8.76 -8.54 0.20
N VAL A 204 9.06 -7.34 -0.30
CA VAL A 204 8.11 -6.52 -1.07
C VAL A 204 8.79 -5.91 -2.30
N SER A 205 8.16 -6.09 -3.46
CA SER A 205 8.67 -5.50 -4.70
C SER A 205 8.74 -3.97 -4.59
N LEU A 206 9.69 -3.36 -5.31
CA LEU A 206 9.79 -1.90 -5.36
C LEU A 206 8.47 -1.27 -5.84
N ALA A 207 7.83 -1.87 -6.84
CA ALA A 207 6.53 -1.45 -7.36
C ALA A 207 5.46 -1.38 -6.27
N GLN A 208 5.40 -2.36 -5.36
CA GLN A 208 4.44 -2.30 -4.26
C GLN A 208 4.83 -1.24 -3.22
N ARG A 209 6.13 -1.11 -2.86
CA ARG A 209 6.60 -0.13 -1.87
C ARG A 209 6.25 1.32 -2.20
N ILE A 210 6.29 1.67 -3.48
CA ILE A 210 6.01 3.02 -3.98
C ILE A 210 4.53 3.26 -4.33
N SER A 211 3.68 2.23 -4.20
CA SER A 211 2.26 2.31 -4.57
C SER A 211 1.34 2.53 -3.38
N VAL A 212 0.19 3.14 -3.66
CA VAL A 212 -0.93 3.26 -2.73
C VAL A 212 -1.79 2.00 -2.83
N PRO A 213 -2.26 1.42 -1.70
CA PRO A 213 -3.12 0.24 -1.74
C PRO A 213 -4.41 0.49 -2.55
N ASP A 214 -4.77 -0.47 -3.40
CA ASP A 214 -5.96 -0.36 -4.27
C ASP A 214 -7.24 -0.09 -3.49
N GLN A 215 -7.41 -0.73 -2.31
CA GLN A 215 -8.57 -0.50 -1.45
C GLN A 215 -8.61 0.93 -0.91
N LEU A 216 -7.46 1.51 -0.54
CA LEU A 216 -7.39 2.90 -0.11
C LEU A 216 -7.76 3.85 -1.25
N ALA A 217 -7.17 3.67 -2.42
CA ALA A 217 -7.50 4.47 -3.60
C ALA A 217 -8.99 4.36 -3.98
N CYS A 218 -9.60 3.16 -3.86
CA CYS A 218 -11.03 2.98 -4.08
C CYS A 218 -11.88 3.78 -3.10
N LEU A 219 -11.58 3.71 -1.80
CA LEU A 219 -12.34 4.40 -0.76
C LEU A 219 -12.23 5.92 -0.91
N VAL A 220 -11.03 6.43 -1.21
CA VAL A 220 -10.86 7.85 -1.52
C VAL A 220 -11.64 8.23 -2.78
N GLY A 221 -11.60 7.40 -3.82
CA GLY A 221 -12.40 7.62 -5.04
C GLY A 221 -13.89 7.78 -4.76
N ARG A 222 -14.47 6.94 -3.88
CA ARG A 222 -15.88 7.09 -3.47
C ARG A 222 -16.14 8.41 -2.75
N ALA A 223 -15.27 8.76 -1.81
CA ALA A 223 -15.33 10.06 -1.13
C ALA A 223 -15.25 11.25 -2.10
N LEU A 224 -14.40 11.16 -3.12
CA LEU A 224 -14.28 12.20 -4.16
C LEU A 224 -15.55 12.30 -5.01
N ALA A 225 -16.19 11.17 -5.34
CA ALA A 225 -17.45 11.15 -6.07
C ALA A 225 -18.60 11.83 -5.30
N GLU A 226 -18.58 11.74 -3.96
CA GLU A 226 -19.52 12.45 -3.09
C GLU A 226 -19.22 13.95 -3.02
N LEU A 227 -17.94 14.33 -2.92
CA LEU A 227 -17.51 15.74 -2.90
C LEU A 227 -17.75 16.47 -4.22
N LEU A 228 -17.65 15.73 -5.33
CA LEU A 228 -17.71 16.25 -6.70
C LEU A 228 -18.75 15.46 -7.50
N PRO A 229 -20.06 15.63 -7.20
CA PRO A 229 -21.11 14.90 -7.89
C PRO A 229 -21.12 15.20 -9.39
N PRO A 230 -21.58 14.26 -10.25
CA PRO A 230 -21.67 14.46 -11.69
C PRO A 230 -22.41 15.75 -12.06
N LEU A 231 -22.10 16.30 -13.23
CA LEU A 231 -22.84 17.46 -13.73
C LEU A 231 -24.30 17.07 -14.00
N ALA A 232 -25.23 18.03 -13.92
CA ALA A 232 -26.66 17.74 -14.00
C ALA A 232 -27.08 17.04 -15.31
N HIS A 233 -26.38 17.31 -16.40
CA HIS A 233 -26.59 16.67 -17.70
C HIS A 233 -25.98 15.26 -17.80
N GLU A 234 -25.13 14.87 -16.85
CA GLU A 234 -24.52 13.54 -16.76
C GLU A 234 -25.29 12.61 -15.82
N ARG A 235 -26.51 12.97 -15.39
CA ARG A 235 -27.33 12.11 -14.53
C ARG A 235 -27.36 10.71 -15.16
N ALA A 236 -26.74 9.76 -14.46
CA ALA A 236 -26.66 8.39 -14.90
C ALA A 236 -28.08 7.87 -15.16
N ALA A 237 -28.26 7.12 -16.25
CA ALA A 237 -29.43 6.27 -16.37
C ALA A 237 -29.57 5.45 -15.06
N PRO A 238 -30.78 5.27 -14.53
CA PRO A 238 -30.98 4.61 -13.24
C PRO A 238 -30.26 3.25 -13.24
N VAL A 239 -29.29 3.10 -12.34
CA VAL A 239 -28.53 1.85 -12.18
C VAL A 239 -29.52 0.77 -11.77
N THR A 240 -29.69 -0.21 -12.64
CA THR A 240 -30.61 -1.33 -12.39
C THR A 240 -30.16 -2.12 -11.16
N PRO A 241 -31.07 -2.73 -10.38
CA PRO A 241 -30.71 -3.57 -9.24
C PRO A 241 -29.66 -4.64 -9.59
N THR A 242 -29.76 -5.18 -10.80
CA THR A 242 -28.84 -6.18 -11.36
C THR A 242 -27.43 -5.64 -11.60
N GLN A 243 -27.28 -4.38 -12.03
CA GLN A 243 -25.97 -3.73 -12.17
C GLN A 243 -25.34 -3.48 -10.79
N ARG A 244 -26.12 -3.02 -9.81
CA ARG A 244 -25.61 -2.85 -8.43
C ARG A 244 -25.13 -4.17 -7.83
N GLN A 245 -25.86 -5.25 -8.07
CA GLN A 245 -25.49 -6.57 -7.57
C GLN A 245 -24.23 -7.11 -8.25
N ARG A 246 -24.08 -6.93 -9.56
CA ARG A 246 -22.85 -7.29 -10.29
C ARG A 246 -21.64 -6.44 -9.86
N GLU A 247 -21.82 -5.14 -9.65
CA GLU A 247 -20.74 -4.26 -9.15
C GLU A 247 -20.29 -4.67 -7.74
N LYS A 248 -21.23 -5.12 -6.91
CA LYS A 248 -20.93 -5.62 -5.56
C LYS A 248 -20.23 -6.98 -5.58
N GLU A 249 -20.72 -7.92 -6.39
CA GLU A 249 -20.16 -9.27 -6.55
C GLU A 249 -18.76 -9.23 -7.21
N HIS A 250 -18.55 -8.41 -8.23
CA HIS A 250 -17.26 -8.34 -8.93
C HIS A 250 -16.14 -7.78 -8.04
N TRP A 251 -16.45 -6.87 -7.10
CA TRP A 251 -15.46 -6.28 -6.20
C TRP A 251 -15.18 -7.13 -4.94
N GLU A 252 -16.18 -7.83 -4.40
CA GLU A 252 -15.94 -8.77 -3.28
C GLU A 252 -15.12 -9.98 -3.75
N VAL A 253 -15.33 -10.45 -4.98
CA VAL A 253 -14.56 -11.56 -5.56
C VAL A 253 -13.12 -11.15 -5.89
N ASP A 254 -12.88 -9.98 -6.49
CA ASP A 254 -11.52 -9.49 -6.77
C ASP A 254 -10.69 -9.32 -5.49
N PHE A 255 -11.30 -8.89 -4.39
CA PHE A 255 -10.62 -8.75 -3.10
C PHE A 255 -10.24 -10.10 -2.49
N VAL A 256 -11.19 -11.05 -2.46
CA VAL A 256 -10.95 -12.40 -1.92
C VAL A 256 -9.97 -13.18 -2.80
N GLU A 257 -10.04 -13.05 -4.12
CA GLU A 257 -9.09 -13.68 -5.04
C GLU A 257 -7.70 -13.05 -4.98
N GLN A 258 -7.56 -11.74 -4.82
CA GLN A 258 -6.25 -11.11 -4.61
C GLN A 258 -5.58 -11.51 -3.28
N VAL A 259 -6.36 -11.70 -2.22
CA VAL A 259 -5.86 -12.24 -0.95
C VAL A 259 -5.46 -13.72 -1.12
N ARG A 260 -6.30 -14.54 -1.76
CA ARG A 260 -6.02 -15.97 -2.01
C ARG A 260 -4.87 -16.22 -2.97
N ALA A 261 -4.73 -15.41 -4.02
CA ALA A 261 -3.62 -15.50 -4.98
C ALA A 261 -2.26 -15.22 -4.31
N ARG A 262 -2.24 -14.36 -3.29
CA ARG A 262 -1.04 -14.08 -2.49
C ARG A 262 -0.72 -15.19 -1.50
N ASP A 263 -1.72 -15.79 -0.86
CA ASP A 263 -1.52 -16.99 -0.02
C ASP A 263 -0.99 -18.17 -0.85
N SER A 264 -1.43 -18.29 -2.10
CA SER A 264 -0.96 -19.33 -3.04
C SER A 264 0.51 -19.15 -3.44
N GLN A 265 1.00 -17.90 -3.51
CA GLN A 265 2.40 -17.58 -3.82
C GLN A 265 3.33 -17.67 -2.60
N ALA A 266 2.80 -17.46 -1.39
CA ALA A 266 3.56 -17.61 -0.15
C ALA A 266 3.87 -19.08 0.19
N VAL A 267 3.08 -20.03 -0.30
CA VAL A 267 3.24 -21.47 -0.03
C VAL A 267 4.24 -22.15 -1.00
N SER A 268 4.63 -21.51 -2.12
CA SER A 268 5.54 -22.12 -3.10
C SER A 268 7.03 -21.92 -2.85
N CYS A 269 7.44 -21.24 -1.77
CA CYS A 269 8.86 -21.06 -1.43
C CYS A 269 9.36 -22.19 -0.51
N THR A 270 9.54 -23.39 -1.07
CA THR A 270 10.43 -24.42 -0.48
C THR A 270 11.83 -24.32 -1.10
N PRO A 271 12.91 -24.51 -0.33
CA PRO A 271 14.27 -24.35 -0.83
C PRO A 271 14.79 -25.64 -1.49
N HIS A 272 15.62 -25.46 -2.51
CA HIS A 272 16.49 -26.42 -3.23
C HIS A 272 15.94 -27.04 -4.53
N ALA A 273 16.55 -26.64 -5.64
CA ALA A 273 17.26 -27.58 -6.51
C ALA A 273 18.27 -26.84 -7.40
N VAL A 274 19.54 -27.19 -7.22
CA VAL A 274 20.66 -26.89 -8.12
C VAL A 274 20.33 -27.47 -9.50
N ALA A 275 20.37 -26.62 -10.54
CA ALA A 275 20.33 -27.09 -11.92
C ALA A 275 21.53 -26.53 -12.69
N VAL A 276 22.48 -27.43 -12.93
CA VAL A 276 23.61 -27.28 -13.83
C VAL A 276 23.09 -27.01 -15.24
N VAL A 277 23.60 -25.95 -15.86
CA VAL A 277 23.44 -25.64 -17.27
C VAL A 277 24.28 -26.61 -18.09
N VAL A 278 23.67 -27.41 -18.97
CA VAL A 278 24.33 -27.92 -20.17
C VAL A 278 23.39 -27.77 -21.37
N MET A 279 24.01 -27.25 -22.44
CA MET A 279 23.47 -26.77 -23.70
C MET A 279 22.71 -27.79 -24.55
N MET A 280 21.81 -27.20 -25.35
CA MET A 280 21.35 -27.55 -26.71
C MET A 280 22.08 -28.69 -27.43
N LEU A 281 21.31 -29.53 -28.13
CA LEU A 281 21.48 -29.78 -29.57
C LEU A 281 20.20 -30.36 -30.21
N VAL A 282 19.90 -29.85 -31.40
CA VAL A 282 18.80 -30.19 -32.31
C VAL A 282 19.12 -31.48 -33.06
N SER A 283 18.15 -32.38 -33.28
CA SER A 283 17.98 -33.04 -34.59
C SER A 283 16.68 -33.83 -34.75
N VAL A 284 16.28 -33.84 -36.01
CA VAL A 284 15.08 -34.35 -36.65
C VAL A 284 15.21 -35.87 -36.87
N SER A 285 14.05 -36.54 -36.98
CA SER A 285 13.79 -37.86 -37.59
C SER A 285 13.80 -39.12 -36.70
N GLY A 286 12.74 -39.92 -36.86
CA GLY A 286 12.90 -41.37 -37.03
C GLY A 286 12.54 -42.29 -35.86
N VAL A 287 11.32 -42.85 -35.94
CA VAL A 287 10.97 -44.23 -35.57
C VAL A 287 11.02 -44.61 -34.08
N CYS A 288 9.82 -44.65 -33.48
CA CYS A 288 9.53 -45.46 -32.30
C CYS A 288 9.32 -46.92 -32.73
N ARG A 289 10.19 -47.84 -32.29
CA ARG A 289 9.92 -49.29 -32.28
C ARG A 289 9.78 -49.71 -30.82
N LEU A 290 8.57 -50.06 -30.40
CA LEU A 290 8.28 -51.26 -29.60
C LEU A 290 6.79 -51.31 -29.25
N CYS A 291 6.21 -52.49 -29.45
CA CYS A 291 4.85 -52.93 -29.17
C CYS A 291 3.73 -52.57 -30.18
N GLN A 292 3.49 -53.59 -31.00
CA GLN A 292 2.26 -53.92 -31.70
C GLN A 292 1.07 -53.96 -30.72
N CYS A 293 0.01 -53.19 -30.98
CA CYS A 293 -1.39 -53.66 -30.93
C CYS A 293 -2.35 -52.60 -31.47
N ARG A 294 -3.24 -53.03 -32.37
CA ARG A 294 -4.45 -52.31 -32.77
C ARG A 294 -5.51 -52.51 -31.68
N CYS A 295 -6.18 -51.46 -31.22
CA CYS A 295 -7.64 -51.40 -31.04
C CYS A 295 -8.14 -50.03 -30.52
N CYS A 296 -9.36 -49.71 -30.96
CA CYS A 296 -10.26 -48.55 -30.77
C CYS A 296 -10.22 -47.84 -29.40
N VAL A 297 -10.35 -46.51 -29.30
CA VAL A 297 -11.58 -45.67 -29.39
C VAL A 297 -12.74 -46.19 -28.53
N GLN A 298 -13.15 -45.34 -27.58
CA GLN A 298 -14.38 -45.32 -26.76
C GLN A 298 -14.43 -46.08 -25.42
N CYS A 299 -15.10 -45.38 -24.49
CA CYS A 299 -15.74 -45.81 -23.25
C CYS A 299 -14.97 -45.67 -21.92
N CYS A 300 -15.43 -44.66 -21.19
CA CYS A 300 -15.46 -44.44 -19.75
C CYS A 300 -15.58 -45.70 -18.87
N VAL A 301 -15.23 -45.52 -17.58
CA VAL A 301 -15.94 -45.95 -16.36
C VAL A 301 -15.03 -46.64 -15.31
N ALA A 302 -15.10 -46.06 -14.11
CA ALA A 302 -14.96 -46.64 -12.76
C ALA A 302 -13.61 -47.18 -12.22
N HIS A 303 -13.29 -46.61 -11.05
CA HIS A 303 -12.64 -47.19 -9.88
C HIS A 303 -12.74 -48.72 -9.72
N THR A 304 -11.64 -49.41 -9.39
CA THR A 304 -11.25 -49.90 -8.04
C THR A 304 -10.12 -50.95 -8.11
N CYS A 305 -9.25 -50.87 -7.09
CA CYS A 305 -8.50 -51.95 -6.42
C CYS A 305 -7.70 -53.00 -7.22
N CYS A 306 -6.39 -53.11 -6.93
CA CYS A 306 -5.85 -54.32 -6.32
C CYS A 306 -4.50 -54.09 -5.61
N TRP A 307 -4.36 -54.89 -4.56
CA TRP A 307 -3.41 -54.98 -3.45
C TRP A 307 -2.08 -55.68 -3.86
N PRO A 308 -1.03 -55.80 -3.01
CA PRO A 308 -1.06 -56.75 -1.88
C PRO A 308 -0.35 -56.36 -0.56
N LEU A 309 -1.01 -56.78 0.53
CA LEU A 309 -0.53 -57.47 1.75
C LEU A 309 0.97 -57.43 2.14
N SER A 310 1.24 -56.97 3.37
CA SER A 310 1.57 -57.89 4.48
C SER A 310 1.41 -57.21 5.86
N ALA A 311 0.91 -58.01 6.82
CA ALA A 311 0.46 -57.68 8.18
C ALA A 311 1.59 -57.19 9.11
N SER A 312 1.33 -56.42 10.18
CA SER A 312 0.63 -56.94 11.36
C SER A 312 0.51 -55.91 12.51
N ARG A 313 -0.56 -56.09 13.31
CA ARG A 313 -0.83 -55.64 14.69
C ARG A 313 -1.35 -54.20 14.92
N CYS A 314 -2.68 -54.11 14.96
CA CYS A 314 -3.44 -53.18 15.78
C CYS A 314 -3.29 -53.51 17.28
N CYS A 315 -3.07 -52.48 18.10
CA CYS A 315 -3.56 -52.36 19.48
C CYS A 315 -3.68 -50.86 19.80
N CYS A 316 -4.90 -50.34 19.85
CA CYS A 316 -5.24 -49.13 20.60
C CYS A 316 -5.47 -49.57 22.06
N PRO A 317 -5.13 -48.73 23.06
CA PRO A 317 -6.23 -48.25 23.88
C PRO A 317 -6.07 -46.82 24.42
N LEU A 318 -7.24 -46.17 24.49
CA LEU A 318 -7.77 -45.42 25.64
C LEU A 318 -6.99 -44.20 26.17
N ALA A 319 -7.63 -43.05 26.00
CA ALA A 319 -7.44 -41.84 26.79
C ALA A 319 -7.74 -42.06 28.29
N PRO A 320 -7.17 -41.22 29.16
CA PRO A 320 -7.79 -40.88 30.43
C PRO A 320 -8.21 -39.39 30.49
N ALA A 321 -9.33 -39.21 31.20
CA ALA A 321 -10.03 -37.97 31.54
C ALA A 321 -9.18 -36.97 32.40
N PRO A 322 -9.59 -35.69 32.48
CA PRO A 322 -8.91 -34.68 33.31
C PRO A 322 -9.29 -34.79 34.80
N PRO A 323 -8.39 -34.37 35.73
CA PRO A 323 -8.70 -34.25 37.15
C PRO A 323 -9.43 -32.92 37.51
N PRO A 324 -10.01 -32.82 38.72
CA PRO A 324 -11.19 -32.01 38.99
C PRO A 324 -10.93 -30.59 39.51
N VAL A 325 -11.97 -29.78 39.36
CA VAL A 325 -12.21 -28.46 39.97
C VAL A 325 -12.29 -28.57 41.50
N TRP A 326 -11.67 -27.61 42.20
CA TRP A 326 -12.00 -27.27 43.59
C TRP A 326 -12.47 -25.81 43.69
N PRO A 327 -13.39 -25.48 44.61
CA PRO A 327 -14.09 -24.21 44.61
C PRO A 327 -13.52 -23.19 45.59
N GLY A 328 -13.70 -21.92 45.24
CA GLY A 328 -14.06 -20.83 46.17
C GLY A 328 -12.95 -20.23 47.04
N ARG A 329 -12.80 -18.91 46.94
CA ARG A 329 -13.07 -18.03 48.09
C ARG A 329 -13.24 -16.58 47.68
N ASP A 330 -14.32 -16.03 48.22
CA ASP A 330 -14.65 -14.63 48.36
C ASP A 330 -13.55 -13.80 49.04
N GLY A 331 -13.61 -12.50 48.76
CA GLY A 331 -13.55 -11.53 49.84
C GLY A 331 -12.51 -10.43 49.67
N GLY A 332 -12.98 -9.19 49.72
CA GLY A 332 -12.17 -8.12 50.31
C GLY A 332 -12.07 -6.84 49.49
N ARG A 333 -13.13 -6.03 49.54
CA ARG A 333 -13.00 -4.57 49.42
C ARG A 333 -12.04 -4.06 50.49
N ARG A 334 -11.15 -3.12 50.15
CA ARG A 334 -10.95 -1.89 50.93
C ARG A 334 -10.22 -0.84 50.09
N ALA A 335 -10.75 0.37 50.21
CA ALA A 335 -10.29 1.59 49.59
C ALA A 335 -9.35 2.36 50.53
N VAL A 336 -8.82 3.45 49.96
CA VAL A 336 -8.31 4.67 50.60
C VAL A 336 -6.89 4.60 51.18
N ALA A 337 -5.95 5.34 50.60
CA ALA A 337 -5.55 6.64 51.16
C ALA A 337 -4.46 7.34 50.32
N GLU A 338 -4.67 8.65 50.20
CA GLU A 338 -3.76 9.68 49.73
C GLU A 338 -2.48 9.75 50.58
N GLY A 339 -1.40 10.25 49.99
CA GLY A 339 -0.17 10.54 50.71
C GLY A 339 0.83 11.28 49.83
N ALA A 340 0.98 12.57 50.12
CA ALA A 340 1.68 13.57 49.33
C ALA A 340 3.20 13.59 49.55
N LEU A 341 3.86 14.39 48.70
CA LEU A 341 5.12 15.14 48.91
C LEU A 341 6.45 14.36 48.97
N GLY A 342 7.41 14.83 48.18
CA GLY A 342 8.83 14.53 48.39
C GLY A 342 9.65 14.64 47.12
N GLY A 343 10.03 15.87 46.74
CA GLY A 343 11.02 16.08 45.70
C GLY A 343 12.39 15.53 46.08
N LEU A 344 13.20 15.22 45.07
CA LEU A 344 14.66 15.27 45.12
C LEU A 344 15.21 15.14 43.69
N ARG A 345 15.85 16.21 43.23
CA ARG A 345 16.79 16.17 42.09
C ARG A 345 18.01 15.36 42.50
N PRO A 346 18.69 14.74 41.52
CA PRO A 346 20.13 14.93 41.47
C PRO A 346 20.58 15.38 40.08
N ALA A 347 21.57 16.27 40.13
CA ALA A 347 22.32 16.76 39.00
C ALA A 347 23.49 15.82 38.66
N ILE A 348 24.12 16.10 37.50
CA ILE A 348 25.50 15.78 37.11
C ILE A 348 25.71 14.41 36.45
N MET A 349 25.92 14.41 35.12
CA MET A 349 27.27 14.13 34.56
C MET A 349 27.31 14.48 33.06
N GLY A 350 28.15 15.46 32.74
CA GLY A 350 28.49 15.80 31.36
C GLY A 350 29.54 14.86 30.79
N HIS A 351 29.28 14.31 29.61
CA HIS A 351 30.32 13.71 28.79
C HIS A 351 30.74 14.67 27.66
N ARG A 352 31.88 15.33 27.89
CA ARG A 352 32.68 15.96 26.84
C ARG A 352 33.12 14.88 25.84
N ARG A 353 32.66 14.94 24.59
CA ARG A 353 33.32 14.25 23.48
C ARG A 353 34.17 15.23 22.69
N ARG A 354 35.45 14.90 22.60
CA ARG A 354 36.53 15.65 21.95
C ARG A 354 36.24 15.79 20.45
N ALA A 355 36.33 17.02 19.96
CA ALA A 355 36.45 17.33 18.55
C ALA A 355 37.79 16.79 18.01
N ARG A 356 37.76 15.97 16.95
CA ARG A 356 38.93 15.71 16.11
C ARG A 356 38.90 16.69 14.94
N ARG A 357 39.91 17.56 14.90
CA ARG A 357 40.28 18.35 13.71
C ARG A 357 40.76 17.39 12.62
N ILE A 358 40.29 17.58 11.39
CA ILE A 358 40.96 17.11 10.17
C ILE A 358 41.16 18.36 9.30
N PRO A 359 42.38 18.63 8.80
CA PRO A 359 42.67 19.77 7.95
C PRO A 359 42.52 19.39 6.46
N GLY A 360 42.16 20.37 5.61
CA GLY A 360 42.60 20.33 4.20
C GLY A 360 41.63 20.81 3.13
N ARG A 361 41.71 22.10 2.82
CA ARG A 361 41.69 22.75 1.48
C ARG A 361 40.58 22.44 0.46
N VAL A 362 39.71 23.46 0.37
CA VAL A 362 39.20 24.15 -0.82
C VAL A 362 40.03 23.99 -2.10
N ARG A 363 39.34 23.66 -3.21
CA ARG A 363 39.58 24.30 -4.52
C ARG A 363 38.24 24.70 -5.12
N LEU A 364 38.13 26.00 -5.38
CA LEU A 364 37.11 26.66 -6.18
C LEU A 364 37.37 26.36 -7.66
N PHE A 365 36.31 26.11 -8.41
CA PHE A 365 36.27 26.37 -9.84
C PHE A 365 34.87 26.87 -10.19
N ASP A 366 34.84 28.14 -10.59
CA ASP A 366 33.94 28.76 -11.57
C ASP A 366 34.90 29.48 -12.55
N PRO A 367 34.49 29.87 -13.77
CA PRO A 367 33.11 29.96 -14.27
C PRO A 367 32.71 28.91 -15.31
#